data_AF-A0A9D5R9K2-F1
#
_entry.id   AF-A0A9D5R9K2-F1
#
_cell.length_a   1.000
_cell.length_b   1.000
_cell.length_c   1.000
_cell.angle_alpha   90.00
_cell.angle_beta   90.00
_cell.angle_gamma   90.00
#
_symmetry.space_group_name_H-M   'P 1'
#
loop_
_entity.id
_entity.type
_entity.pdbx_description
1 polymer ?
#
loop_
_entity_poly.entity_id
_entity_poly.type
_entity_poly.pdbx_seq_one_letter_code
_entity_poly.pdbx_strand_id
1 'polypeptide(L)' 'MPSTAALDTQGVLPFGTADEVVAETKRIADIFSENGGYTLMASQGFESDVPLENIEAMYSIR' A
#
# COMPACT_ATOMS: atom_id res chain seq x y z
N MET A 1 -3.77 18.16 8.15
CA MET A 1 -4.63 17.43 7.20
C MET A 1 -4.02 16.04 7.06
N PRO A 2 -4.80 14.95 7.14
CA PRO A 2 -4.25 13.62 6.89
C PRO A 2 -3.72 13.58 5.46
N SER A 3 -2.51 13.07 5.31
CA SER A 3 -1.87 12.90 4.01
C SER A 3 -2.28 11.52 3.48
N THR A 4 -2.81 11.47 2.26
CA THR A 4 -3.26 10.21 1.65
C THR A 4 -2.05 9.45 1.11
N ALA A 5 -1.87 8.23 1.60
CA ALA A 5 -0.84 7.30 1.15
C ALA A 5 -1.47 6.34 0.13
N ALA A 6 -1.06 6.46 -1.13
CA ALA A 6 -1.58 5.65 -2.23
C ALA A 6 -0.53 4.64 -2.69
N LEU A 7 -0.84 3.34 -2.64
CA LEU A 7 0.00 2.30 -3.27
C LEU A 7 -0.33 2.14 -4.75
N ASP A 8 0.70 2.00 -5.57
CA ASP A 8 0.55 1.81 -7.01
C ASP A 8 -0.09 0.45 -7.35
N THR A 9 -1.27 0.49 -7.96
CA THR A 9 -2.02 -0.67 -8.44
C THR A 9 -1.50 -1.24 -9.77
N GLN A 10 -0.59 -0.55 -10.48
CA GLN A 10 -0.06 -0.99 -11.78
C GLN A 10 1.40 -1.49 -11.69
N GLY A 11 1.98 -1.48 -10.49
CA GLY A 11 3.39 -1.83 -10.24
C GLY A 11 3.55 -2.94 -9.21
N VAL A 12 3.90 -2.56 -7.98
CA VAL A 12 4.26 -3.51 -6.90
C VAL A 12 3.05 -4.31 -6.42
N LEU A 13 1.85 -3.72 -6.43
CA LEU A 13 0.65 -4.39 -5.93
C LEU A 13 0.19 -5.59 -6.78
N PRO A 14 0.17 -5.54 -8.14
CA PRO A 14 -0.18 -6.69 -8.98
C PRO A 14 1.00 -7.63 -9.28
N PHE A 15 2.24 -7.12 -9.35
CA PHE A 15 3.39 -7.91 -9.84
C PHE A 15 4.45 -8.23 -8.79
N GLY A 16 4.42 -7.55 -7.64
CA GLY A 16 5.36 -7.77 -6.54
C GLY A 16 4.97 -8.96 -5.66
N THR A 17 5.91 -9.41 -4.86
CA THR A 17 5.69 -10.36 -3.77
C THR A 17 5.06 -9.67 -2.55
N ALA A 18 4.40 -10.44 -1.68
CA ALA A 18 3.82 -9.93 -0.45
C ALA A 18 4.83 -9.14 0.41
N ASP A 19 6.08 -9.60 0.49
CA ASP A 19 7.15 -8.92 1.24
C ASP A 19 7.52 -7.56 0.61
N GLU A 20 7.55 -7.48 -0.72
CA GLU A 20 7.77 -6.22 -1.44
C GLU A 20 6.62 -5.24 -1.25
N VAL A 21 5.38 -5.73 -1.24
CA VAL A 21 4.19 -4.94 -0.92
C VAL A 21 4.28 -4.38 0.50
N VAL A 22 4.65 -5.19 1.49
CA VAL A 22 4.85 -4.74 2.88
C VAL A 22 5.94 -3.67 2.96
N ALA A 23 7.08 -3.88 2.30
CA ALA A 23 8.19 -2.94 2.33
C ALA A 23 7.83 -1.59 1.71
N GLU A 24 7.14 -1.60 0.55
CA GLU A 24 6.69 -0.39 -0.11
C GLU A 24 5.60 0.33 0.70
N THR A 25 4.69 -0.44 1.30
CA THR A 25 3.64 0.12 2.17
C THR A 25 4.25 0.80 3.39
N LYS A 26 5.26 0.20 4.03
CA LYS A 26 6.00 0.82 5.13
C LYS A 26 6.74 2.08 4.69
N ARG A 27 7.43 2.04 3.55
CA ARG A 27 8.13 3.22 3.00
C ARG A 27 7.19 4.40 2.78
N ILE A 28 6.02 4.14 2.21
CA ILE A 28 4.98 5.15 1.97
C ILE A 28 4.41 5.63 3.32
N ALA A 29 4.07 4.71 4.22
CA ALA A 29 3.58 5.05 5.56
C ALA A 29 4.57 5.95 6.31
N ASP A 30 5.88 5.65 6.28
CA ASP A 30 6.92 6.45 6.93
C ASP A 30 6.96 7.88 6.37
N ILE A 31 6.92 8.04 5.04
CA ILE A 31 6.90 9.36 4.37
C ILE A 31 5.66 10.18 4.78
N PHE A 32 4.49 9.54 4.86
CA PHE A 32 3.24 10.23 5.12
C PHE A 32 2.89 10.37 6.61
N SER A 33 3.50 9.58 7.49
CA SER A 33 3.27 9.59 8.94
C SER A 33 3.89 10.77 9.68
N GLU A 34 4.79 11.54 9.05
CA GLU A 34 5.48 12.70 9.67
C GLU A 34 4.53 13.73 10.31
N ASN A 35 3.25 13.77 9.94
CA ASN A 35 2.28 14.74 10.46
C ASN A 35 1.05 14.14 11.17
N GLY A 36 1.17 12.94 11.75
CA GLY A 36 0.21 12.44 12.75
C GLY A 36 -0.97 11.64 12.19
N GLY A 37 -0.85 11.10 10.98
CA GLY A 37 -1.78 10.10 10.45
C GLY A 37 -1.86 10.08 8.93
N TYR A 38 -1.82 8.88 8.36
CA TYR A 38 -2.05 8.65 6.93
C TYR A 38 -3.29 7.77 6.74
N THR A 39 -3.98 7.95 5.62
CA THR A 39 -5.02 7.00 5.16
C THR A 39 -4.40 6.13 4.09
N LEU A 40 -4.27 4.83 4.36
CA LEU A 40 -3.80 3.85 3.40
C LEU A 40 -4.93 3.50 2.43
N MET A 41 -4.69 3.71 1.14
CA MET A 41 -5.61 3.31 0.08
C MET A 41 -4.81 2.83 -1.14
N ALA A 42 -5.42 1.98 -1.95
CA ALA A 42 -4.90 1.74 -3.29
C ALA A 42 -5.02 3.03 -4.13
N SER A 43 -4.06 3.30 -5.02
CA SER A 43 -4.07 4.50 -5.88
C SER A 43 -5.28 4.52 -6.84
N GLN A 44 -5.81 3.34 -7.15
CA GLN A 44 -7.05 3.08 -7.87
C GLN A 44 -7.82 1.94 -7.17
N GLY A 45 -8.99 1.55 -7.69
CA GLY A 45 -9.68 0.35 -7.18
C GLY A 45 -8.83 -0.91 -7.37
N PHE A 46 -8.99 -1.91 -6.51
CA PHE A 46 -8.40 -3.23 -6.75
C PHE A 46 -9.03 -3.83 -8.01
N GLU A 47 -8.23 -3.99 -9.05
CA GLU A 47 -8.64 -4.70 -10.26
C GLU A 47 -8.43 -6.22 -10.06
N SER A 48 -9.07 -7.03 -10.90
CA SER A 48 -9.08 -8.51 -10.80
C SER A 48 -7.72 -9.18 -10.99
N ASP A 49 -6.69 -8.41 -11.30
CA ASP A 49 -5.30 -8.82 -11.48
C ASP A 49 -4.46 -8.70 -10.19
N VAL A 50 -4.99 -8.11 -9.12
CA VAL A 50 -4.29 -8.01 -7.83
C VAL A 50 -4.50 -9.30 -7.01
N PRO A 51 -3.43 -10.05 -6.68
CA PRO A 51 -3.54 -11.23 -5.83
C PRO A 51 -4.02 -10.89 -4.41
N LEU A 52 -4.85 -11.76 -3.83
CA LEU A 52 -5.37 -11.57 -2.47
C LEU A 52 -4.26 -11.43 -1.43
N GLU A 53 -3.19 -12.22 -1.57
CA GLU A 53 -2.01 -12.19 -0.69
C GLU A 53 -1.37 -10.80 -0.63
N ASN A 54 -1.36 -10.06 -1.74
CA ASN A 54 -0.82 -8.70 -1.82
C ASN A 54 -1.76 -7.68 -1.17
N ILE A 55 -3.08 -7.86 -1.27
CA ILE A 55 -4.06 -7.04 -0.56
C ILE A 55 -3.91 -7.23 0.95
N GLU A 56 -3.80 -8.48 1.41
CA GLU A 56 -3.58 -8.81 2.82
C GLU A 56 -2.24 -8.25 3.33
N ALA A 57 -1.18 -8.38 2.53
CA ALA A 57 0.14 -7.82 2.81
C ALA A 57 0.08 -6.30 3.03
N MET A 58 -0.66 -5.58 2.17
CA MET A 58 -0.86 -4.14 2.31
C MET A 58 -1.55 -3.75 3.63
N TYR A 59 -2.54 -4.51 4.10
CA TYR A 59 -3.22 -4.23 5.38
C TYR A 59 -2.50 -4.82 6.61
N SER A 60 -1.49 -5.67 6.41
CA SER A 60 -0.75 -6.33 7.49
C SER A 60 0.26 -5.43 8.22
N ILE A 61 0.54 -4.22 7.70
CA ILE A 61 1.44 -3.25 8.31
C ILE A 61 0.84 -2.61 9.58
N ARG A 62 0.75 -3.38 10.66
CA ARG A 62 0.41 -2.90 11.99
C ARG A 62 1.63 -2.50 12.79
#